data_AF-A0AA92WIU8-F1
#
_entry.id   AF-A0AA92WIU8-F1
#
_cell.length_a   1.000
_cell.length_b   1.000
_cell.length_c   1.000
_cell.angle_alpha   90.00
_cell.angle_beta   90.00
_cell.angle_gamma   90.00
#
_symmetry.space_group_name_H-M   'P 1'
#
loop_
_entity.id
_entity.type
_entity.pdbx_description
1 polymer ?
#
loop_
_entity_poly.entity_id
_entity_poly.type
_entity_poly.pdbx_seq_one_letter_code
_entity_poly.pdbx_strand_id
1 'polypeptide(L)'
;MKYQISITGYIGSWTKFMVRDILNNNKGKHVDVAIDSPGGAVSAGLAICQMFKDHGDVTVDFQAGFSASAATICAMGAKKIRMNKYSLLLVHKCSTEQFVWCALNEEEIGSLIEQLQKQQEDQQKIDNIIANVYCDRSGKKHEDIIKVMSEAKWHTVDECIDLGLVDESMDGKPAEITESTQNFIKYNNLPALPEVVNSWYEKKPGFLGRIFGKENSHKNVLDMIKKWTHINNVLNVEGIEAEESAKDCTISQEQMQKLEDKIAADSSSIKTKDEELDKVKNEKKELEDKVKNLEKDKKDLEEKVKDLEKEPGGETHTAVDDNKAQDFCSDQVSDVLIDFA
;
A
#
# COMPACT_ATOMS: atom_id res chain seq x y z
N MET A 1 6.40 1.69 34.23
CA MET A 1 6.84 0.36 33.75
C MET A 1 7.56 0.56 32.42
N LYS A 2 8.62 -0.20 32.11
CA LYS A 2 9.34 -0.09 30.84
C LYS A 2 8.99 -1.30 29.97
N TYR A 3 8.24 -1.07 28.91
CA TYR A 3 7.88 -2.11 27.94
C TYR A 3 9.06 -2.43 27.03
N GLN A 4 9.33 -3.72 26.80
CA GLN A 4 10.31 -4.14 25.78
C GLN A 4 9.68 -4.16 24.39
N ILE A 5 8.38 -4.45 24.30
CA ILE A 5 7.63 -4.47 23.04
C ILE A 5 6.47 -3.47 23.15
N SER A 6 6.27 -2.68 22.10
CA SER A 6 5.07 -1.87 21.93
C SER A 6 4.46 -2.20 20.58
N ILE A 7 3.23 -2.74 20.60
CA ILE A 7 2.45 -3.06 19.41
C ILE A 7 1.44 -1.94 19.22
N THR A 8 1.74 -1.05 18.28
CA THR A 8 0.87 0.08 17.91
C THR A 8 0.54 0.04 16.43
N GLY A 9 -0.69 0.45 16.07
CA GLY A 9 -1.15 0.44 14.68
C GLY A 9 -1.35 -0.96 14.10
N TYR A 10 -1.17 -1.10 12.78
CA TYR A 10 -1.48 -2.35 12.06
C TYR A 10 -0.54 -3.50 12.40
N ILE A 11 -1.10 -4.69 12.64
CA ILE A 11 -0.36 -5.93 12.90
C ILE A 11 -0.12 -6.68 11.58
N GLY A 12 1.14 -6.79 11.19
CA GLY A 12 1.54 -7.49 9.97
C GLY A 12 2.90 -8.17 10.09
N SER A 13 3.51 -8.44 8.93
CA SER A 13 4.81 -9.12 8.85
C SER A 13 5.90 -8.38 9.64
N TRP A 14 5.97 -7.05 9.54
CA TRP A 14 6.97 -6.26 10.26
C TRP A 14 6.82 -6.40 11.78
N THR A 15 5.59 -6.27 12.30
CA THR A 15 5.28 -6.48 13.72
C THR A 15 5.72 -7.87 14.18
N LYS A 16 5.41 -8.91 13.39
CA LYS A 16 5.82 -10.29 13.66
C LYS A 16 7.35 -10.45 13.73
N PHE A 17 8.11 -9.81 12.84
CA PHE A 17 9.58 -9.87 12.88
C PHE A 17 10.15 -9.15 14.10
N MET A 18 9.68 -7.94 14.38
CA MET A 18 10.08 -7.14 15.54
C MET A 18 9.81 -7.87 16.86
N VAL A 19 8.63 -8.46 17.03
CA VAL A 19 8.30 -9.28 18.21
C VAL A 19 9.25 -10.46 18.34
N ARG A 20 9.48 -11.22 17.26
CA ARG A 20 10.38 -12.38 17.28
C ARG A 20 11.79 -12.01 17.74
N ASP A 21 12.35 -10.94 17.21
CA ASP A 21 13.72 -10.52 17.52
C ASP A 21 13.85 -10.07 18.97
N ILE A 22 12.88 -9.31 19.47
CA ILE A 22 12.88 -8.85 20.86
C ILE A 22 12.73 -10.03 21.83
N LEU A 23 11.84 -10.98 21.56
CA LEU A 23 11.69 -12.19 22.39
C LEU A 23 12.96 -13.05 22.36
N ASN A 24 13.61 -13.20 21.20
CA ASN A 24 14.87 -13.93 21.08
C ASN A 24 16.01 -13.29 21.90
N ASN A 25 16.05 -11.96 21.95
CA ASN A 25 17.04 -11.22 22.74
C ASN A 25 16.74 -11.23 24.26
N ASN A 26 15.54 -11.66 24.65
CA ASN A 26 15.10 -11.73 26.04
C ASN A 26 14.77 -13.15 26.51
N LYS A 27 15.32 -14.19 25.86
CA LYS A 27 15.14 -15.59 26.27
C LYS A 27 15.43 -15.79 27.76
N GLY A 28 14.49 -16.39 28.47
CA GLY A 28 14.58 -16.68 29.90
C GLY A 28 14.45 -15.46 30.81
N LYS A 29 14.08 -14.29 30.28
CA LYS A 29 13.79 -13.07 31.04
C LYS A 29 12.33 -12.70 30.87
N HIS A 30 11.80 -11.96 31.83
CA HIS A 30 10.46 -11.40 31.73
C HIS A 30 10.36 -10.40 30.56
N VAL A 31 9.23 -10.40 29.85
CA VAL A 31 8.93 -9.44 28.78
C VAL A 31 7.57 -8.78 29.00
N ASP A 32 7.59 -7.46 29.11
CA ASP A 32 6.44 -6.59 29.17
C ASP A 32 6.11 -6.02 27.79
N VAL A 33 4.85 -6.20 27.38
CA VAL A 33 4.32 -5.78 26.08
C VAL A 33 3.20 -4.78 26.29
N ALA A 34 3.30 -3.60 25.68
CA ALA A 34 2.19 -2.66 25.58
C ALA A 34 1.47 -2.86 24.24
N ILE A 35 0.13 -2.95 24.27
CA ILE A 35 -0.70 -3.03 23.06
C ILE A 35 -1.68 -1.86 23.04
N ASP A 36 -1.68 -1.14 21.92
CA ASP A 36 -2.68 -0.16 21.51
C ASP A 36 -2.83 -0.28 19.99
N SER A 37 -3.58 -1.30 19.57
CA SER A 37 -3.63 -1.69 18.17
C SER A 37 -5.04 -2.12 17.77
N PRO A 38 -5.54 -1.61 16.64
CA PRO A 38 -6.82 -2.03 16.11
C PRO A 38 -6.79 -3.41 15.41
N GLY A 39 -5.62 -4.05 15.35
CA GLY A 39 -5.45 -5.37 14.75
C GLY A 39 -4.77 -5.35 13.39
N GLY A 40 -5.10 -6.33 12.55
CA GLY A 40 -4.46 -6.54 11.25
C GLY A 40 -4.53 -8.00 10.81
N ALA A 41 -3.44 -8.52 10.23
CA ALA A 41 -3.41 -9.85 9.66
C ALA A 41 -3.56 -10.95 10.73
N VAL A 42 -4.60 -11.79 10.59
CA VAL A 42 -4.88 -12.93 11.49
C VAL A 42 -3.66 -13.85 11.61
N SER A 43 -2.97 -14.13 10.50
CA SER A 43 -1.78 -14.98 10.49
C SER A 43 -0.61 -14.41 11.31
N ALA A 44 -0.44 -13.09 11.33
CA ALA A 44 0.55 -12.43 12.18
C ALA A 44 0.13 -12.48 13.65
N GLY A 45 -1.17 -12.28 13.93
CA GLY A 45 -1.74 -12.42 15.27
C GLY A 45 -1.52 -13.80 15.89
N LEU A 46 -1.85 -14.86 15.15
CA LEU A 46 -1.63 -16.25 15.56
C LEU A 46 -0.15 -16.56 15.78
N ALA A 47 0.73 -16.08 14.90
CA ALA A 47 2.16 -16.31 15.04
C ALA A 47 2.72 -15.63 16.31
N ILE A 48 2.31 -14.39 16.59
CA ILE A 48 2.73 -13.66 17.81
C ILE A 48 2.16 -14.34 19.06
N CYS A 49 0.90 -14.77 19.03
CA CYS A 49 0.29 -15.55 20.10
C CYS A 49 1.13 -16.79 20.43
N GLN A 50 1.52 -17.58 19.41
CA GLN A 50 2.37 -18.75 19.63
C GLN A 50 3.75 -18.36 20.18
N MET A 51 4.37 -17.29 19.68
CA MET A 51 5.66 -16.82 20.20
C MET A 51 5.61 -16.40 21.67
N PHE A 52 4.53 -15.73 22.10
CA PHE A 52 4.33 -15.40 23.52
C PHE A 52 4.19 -16.65 24.37
N LYS A 53 3.44 -17.64 23.88
CA LYS A 53 3.23 -18.92 24.55
C LYS A 53 4.54 -19.72 24.68
N ASP A 54 5.33 -19.78 23.61
CA ASP A 54 6.63 -20.45 23.57
C ASP A 54 7.66 -19.77 24.48
N HIS A 55 7.60 -18.44 24.58
CA HIS A 55 8.45 -17.66 25.48
C HIS A 55 8.09 -17.89 26.96
N GLY A 56 6.81 -18.09 27.26
CA GLY A 56 6.31 -18.55 28.55
C GLY A 56 6.27 -17.52 29.68
N ASP A 57 6.99 -16.40 29.59
CA ASP A 57 6.98 -15.33 30.61
C ASP A 57 6.78 -13.93 30.01
N VAL A 58 5.61 -13.74 29.39
CA VAL A 58 5.18 -12.47 28.79
C VAL A 58 4.00 -11.90 29.57
N THR A 59 4.06 -10.61 29.93
CA THR A 59 2.93 -9.82 30.40
C THR A 59 2.49 -8.85 29.29
N VAL A 60 1.21 -8.88 28.94
CA VAL A 60 0.60 -7.93 28.00
C VAL A 60 -0.26 -6.93 28.75
N ASP A 61 -0.08 -5.65 28.42
CA ASP A 61 -0.84 -4.53 28.91
C ASP A 61 -1.57 -3.84 27.76
N PHE A 62 -2.89 -3.99 27.70
CA PHE A 62 -3.72 -3.15 26.84
C PHE A 62 -3.77 -1.73 27.40
N GLN A 63 -3.18 -0.79 26.67
CA GLN A 63 -3.10 0.60 27.09
C GLN A 63 -4.49 1.28 26.99
N ALA A 64 -4.61 2.48 27.58
CA ALA A 64 -5.81 3.29 27.42
C ALA A 64 -6.05 3.58 25.94
N GLY A 65 -7.29 3.43 25.47
CA GLY A 65 -7.62 3.51 24.04
C GLY A 65 -8.46 2.31 23.58
N PHE A 66 -8.18 1.84 22.36
CA PHE A 66 -8.98 0.81 21.69
C PHE A 66 -8.08 -0.26 21.12
N SER A 67 -8.25 -1.50 21.57
CA SER A 67 -7.56 -2.64 20.99
C SER A 67 -8.54 -3.64 20.42
N ALA A 68 -8.30 -4.09 19.20
CA ALA A 68 -9.27 -4.91 18.48
C ALA A 68 -8.61 -6.01 17.64
N SER A 69 -9.42 -7.02 17.29
CA SER A 69 -9.09 -7.98 16.23
C SER A 69 -7.76 -8.72 16.46
N ALA A 70 -6.85 -8.78 15.48
CA ALA A 70 -5.59 -9.52 15.62
C ALA A 70 -4.74 -9.10 16.84
N ALA A 71 -4.93 -7.89 17.39
CA ALA A 71 -4.25 -7.45 18.60
C ALA A 71 -4.69 -8.25 19.83
N THR A 72 -5.98 -8.57 19.92
CA THR A 72 -6.52 -9.40 21.00
C THR A 72 -6.01 -10.82 20.86
N ILE A 73 -5.92 -11.36 19.63
CA ILE A 73 -5.35 -12.68 19.34
C ILE A 73 -3.88 -12.77 19.81
N CYS A 74 -3.04 -11.77 19.49
CA CYS A 74 -1.65 -11.72 19.96
C CYS A 74 -1.56 -11.91 21.48
N ALA A 75 -2.39 -11.18 22.22
CA ALA A 75 -2.33 -11.14 23.67
C ALA A 75 -2.66 -12.48 24.32
N MET A 76 -3.52 -13.31 23.71
CA MET A 76 -4.00 -14.57 24.31
C MET A 76 -2.89 -15.60 24.57
N GLY A 77 -1.73 -15.46 23.94
CA GLY A 77 -0.56 -16.30 24.20
C GLY A 77 0.29 -15.85 25.40
N ALA A 78 0.00 -14.69 25.98
CA ALA A 78 0.73 -14.17 27.13
C ALA A 78 0.39 -14.94 28.42
N LYS A 79 1.34 -14.96 29.34
CA LYS A 79 1.16 -15.55 30.67
C LYS A 79 0.22 -14.72 31.53
N LYS A 80 0.30 -13.40 31.41
CA LYS A 80 -0.56 -12.44 32.09
C LYS A 80 -1.04 -11.37 31.13
N ILE A 81 -2.31 -11.00 31.20
CA ILE A 81 -2.93 -9.94 30.42
C ILE A 81 -3.61 -8.97 31.38
N ARG A 82 -3.25 -7.70 31.28
CA ARG A 82 -3.84 -6.60 32.03
C ARG A 82 -4.43 -5.59 31.08
N MET A 83 -5.48 -4.92 31.52
CA MET A 83 -6.16 -3.93 30.69
C MET A 83 -6.40 -2.66 31.47
N ASN A 84 -6.07 -1.53 30.84
CA ASN A 84 -6.34 -0.23 31.41
C ASN A 84 -7.84 -0.04 31.63
N LYS A 85 -8.25 0.49 32.78
CA LYS A 85 -9.67 0.74 33.06
C LYS A 85 -10.36 1.73 32.11
N TYR A 86 -9.58 2.50 31.35
CA TYR A 86 -10.06 3.39 30.30
C TYR A 86 -9.79 2.85 28.88
N SER A 87 -9.67 1.53 28.74
CA SER A 87 -9.53 0.84 27.46
C SER A 87 -10.85 0.16 27.10
N LEU A 88 -11.08 -0.02 25.81
CA LEU A 88 -12.07 -0.98 25.29
C LEU A 88 -11.39 -2.02 24.42
N LEU A 89 -11.86 -3.25 24.53
CA LEU A 89 -11.41 -4.39 23.75
C LEU A 89 -12.50 -4.85 22.78
N LEU A 90 -12.14 -5.21 21.55
CA LEU A 90 -13.10 -5.75 20.59
C LEU A 90 -12.60 -7.05 19.97
N VAL A 91 -13.34 -8.12 20.23
CA VAL A 91 -13.17 -9.40 19.54
C VAL A 91 -14.26 -9.53 18.49
N HIS A 92 -13.88 -9.99 17.30
CA HIS A 92 -14.83 -10.19 16.21
C HIS A 92 -14.36 -11.30 15.27
N LYS A 93 -15.24 -11.72 14.37
CA LYS A 93 -14.95 -12.67 13.29
C LYS A 93 -13.92 -12.13 12.30
N CYS A 94 -13.23 -13.00 11.59
CA CYS A 94 -12.34 -12.56 10.54
C CYS A 94 -13.13 -11.91 9.40
N SER A 95 -12.49 -10.98 8.71
CA SER A 95 -13.07 -10.32 7.55
C SER A 95 -12.00 -10.16 6.48
N THR A 96 -12.46 -10.01 5.24
CA THR A 96 -11.63 -9.73 4.07
C THR A 96 -12.36 -8.71 3.23
N GLU A 97 -11.66 -7.68 2.78
CA GLU A 97 -12.23 -6.66 1.92
C GLU A 97 -12.59 -7.25 0.55
N GLN A 98 -13.70 -6.81 -0.02
CA GLN A 98 -14.18 -7.21 -1.34
C GLN A 98 -14.42 -5.95 -2.16
N PHE A 99 -13.72 -5.83 -3.29
CA PHE A 99 -13.87 -4.71 -4.21
C PHE A 99 -14.27 -5.25 -5.58
N VAL A 100 -15.56 -5.16 -5.89
CA VAL A 100 -16.11 -5.60 -7.18
C VAL A 100 -16.69 -4.38 -7.88
N TRP A 101 -16.06 -3.95 -8.97
CA TRP A 101 -16.54 -2.84 -9.79
C TRP A 101 -16.44 -3.19 -11.27
N CYS A 102 -17.45 -3.90 -11.76
CA CYS A 102 -17.55 -4.39 -13.13
C CYS A 102 -19.02 -4.56 -13.56
N ALA A 103 -19.26 -4.58 -14.88
CA ALA A 103 -20.50 -5.07 -15.44
C ALA A 103 -20.36 -6.57 -15.66
N LEU A 104 -21.31 -7.35 -15.13
CA LEU A 104 -21.29 -8.82 -15.18
C LEU A 104 -22.51 -9.33 -15.96
N ASN A 105 -22.29 -10.32 -16.82
CA ASN A 105 -23.37 -11.10 -17.44
C ASN A 105 -23.86 -12.23 -16.50
N GLU A 106 -24.86 -12.99 -16.93
CA GLU A 106 -25.50 -14.03 -16.10
C GLU A 106 -24.52 -15.12 -15.62
N GLU A 107 -23.62 -15.61 -16.48
CA GLU A 107 -22.61 -16.61 -16.12
C GLU A 107 -21.55 -16.05 -15.15
N GLU A 108 -21.15 -14.79 -15.35
CA GLU A 108 -20.16 -14.13 -14.49
C GLU A 108 -20.72 -13.81 -13.09
N ILE A 109 -22.01 -13.48 -12.99
CA ILE A 109 -22.71 -13.34 -11.70
C ILE A 109 -22.70 -14.68 -10.96
N GLY A 110 -23.03 -15.78 -11.64
CA GLY A 110 -22.97 -17.13 -11.05
C GLY A 110 -21.59 -17.46 -10.51
N SER A 111 -20.55 -17.19 -11.31
CA SER A 111 -19.15 -17.42 -10.92
C SER A 111 -18.72 -16.59 -9.70
N LEU A 112 -19.15 -15.33 -9.61
CA LEU A 112 -18.86 -14.48 -8.45
C LEU A 112 -19.55 -15.01 -7.18
N ILE A 113 -20.79 -15.48 -7.27
CA ILE A 113 -21.51 -16.07 -6.14
C ILE A 113 -20.75 -17.28 -5.60
N GLU A 114 -20.31 -18.20 -6.47
CA GLU A 114 -19.54 -19.38 -6.07
C GLU A 114 -18.23 -19.00 -5.36
N GLN A 115 -17.52 -17.98 -5.86
CA GLN A 115 -16.29 -17.48 -5.24
C GLN A 115 -16.56 -16.91 -3.83
N LEU A 116 -17.62 -16.11 -3.68
CA LEU A 116 -18.00 -15.53 -2.38
C LEU A 116 -18.46 -16.59 -1.39
N GLN A 117 -19.17 -17.63 -1.84
CA GLN A 117 -19.56 -18.77 -1.01
C GLN A 117 -18.32 -19.54 -0.51
N LYS A 118 -17.37 -19.84 -1.41
CA LYS A 118 -16.11 -20.48 -1.02
C LYS A 118 -15.34 -19.64 -0.01
N GLN A 119 -15.29 -18.33 -0.21
CA GLN A 119 -14.64 -17.42 0.71
C GLN A 119 -15.32 -17.36 2.08
N GLN A 120 -16.65 -17.41 2.12
CA GLN A 120 -17.42 -17.51 3.36
C GLN A 120 -17.06 -18.80 4.12
N GLU A 121 -16.98 -19.95 3.43
CA GLU A 121 -16.56 -21.22 4.05
C GLU A 121 -15.13 -21.15 4.60
N ASP A 122 -14.21 -20.51 3.89
CA ASP A 122 -12.83 -20.34 4.34
C ASP A 122 -12.74 -19.39 5.54
N GLN A 123 -13.52 -18.31 5.56
CA GLN A 123 -13.64 -17.43 6.73
C GLN A 123 -14.21 -18.18 7.94
N GLN A 124 -15.21 -19.04 7.77
CA GLN A 124 -15.75 -19.87 8.87
C GLN A 124 -14.67 -20.78 9.48
N LYS A 125 -13.79 -21.37 8.65
CA LYS A 125 -12.66 -22.16 9.16
C LYS A 125 -11.70 -21.31 9.98
N ILE A 126 -11.40 -20.09 9.51
CA ILE A 126 -10.54 -19.14 10.24
C ILE A 126 -11.21 -18.70 11.54
N ASP A 127 -12.51 -18.41 11.53
CA ASP A 127 -13.27 -18.04 12.73
C ASP A 127 -13.18 -19.12 13.80
N ASN A 128 -13.31 -20.39 13.43
CA ASN A 128 -13.16 -21.51 14.36
C ASN A 128 -11.73 -21.58 14.95
N ILE A 129 -10.70 -21.29 14.15
CA ILE A 129 -9.31 -21.20 14.65
C ILE A 129 -9.17 -20.06 15.66
N ILE A 130 -9.71 -18.88 15.35
CA ILE A 130 -9.68 -17.72 16.24
C ILE A 130 -10.45 -18.02 17.54
N ALA A 131 -11.62 -18.65 17.44
CA ALA A 131 -12.42 -19.04 18.59
C ALA A 131 -11.67 -20.02 19.49
N ASN A 132 -10.95 -21.00 18.94
CA ASN A 132 -10.10 -21.90 19.73
C ASN A 132 -9.06 -21.14 20.58
N VAL A 133 -8.43 -20.09 20.03
CA VAL A 133 -7.48 -19.26 20.78
C VAL A 133 -8.15 -18.59 21.98
N TYR A 134 -9.35 -18.03 21.80
CA TYR A 134 -10.08 -17.42 22.90
C TYR A 134 -10.64 -18.47 23.88
N CYS A 135 -11.01 -19.67 23.43
CA CYS A 135 -11.43 -20.78 24.29
C CYS A 135 -10.29 -21.22 25.20
N ASP A 136 -9.09 -21.43 24.64
CA ASP A 136 -7.89 -21.80 25.38
C ASP A 136 -7.58 -20.79 26.50
N ARG A 137 -7.81 -19.50 26.23
CA ARG A 137 -7.59 -18.42 27.20
C ARG A 137 -8.70 -18.33 28.24
N SER A 138 -9.96 -18.29 27.81
CA SER A 138 -11.11 -17.97 28.65
C SER A 138 -11.68 -19.17 29.43
N GLY A 139 -11.40 -20.40 28.97
CA GLY A 139 -12.04 -21.61 29.46
C GLY A 139 -13.52 -21.73 29.09
N LYS A 140 -14.06 -20.84 28.24
CA LYS A 140 -15.46 -20.89 27.79
C LYS A 140 -15.63 -21.88 26.63
N LYS A 141 -16.89 -22.25 26.36
CA LYS A 141 -17.23 -23.14 25.24
C LYS A 141 -17.04 -22.42 23.91
N HIS A 142 -16.70 -23.20 22.89
CA HIS A 142 -16.51 -22.72 21.53
C HIS A 142 -17.72 -21.95 20.98
N GLU A 143 -18.93 -22.45 21.19
CA GLU A 143 -20.18 -21.79 20.73
C GLU A 143 -20.39 -20.43 21.40
N ASP A 144 -20.07 -20.31 22.69
CA ASP A 144 -20.20 -19.05 23.44
C ASP A 144 -19.20 -18.02 22.91
N ILE A 145 -17.96 -18.43 22.63
CA ILE A 145 -16.93 -17.57 22.04
C ILE A 145 -17.30 -17.14 20.62
N ILE A 146 -17.81 -18.05 19.78
CA ILE A 146 -18.30 -17.70 18.44
C ILE A 146 -19.44 -16.66 18.52
N LYS A 147 -20.33 -16.79 19.51
CA LYS A 147 -21.39 -15.80 19.74
C LYS A 147 -20.80 -14.44 20.13
N VAL A 148 -19.87 -14.39 21.08
CA VAL A 148 -19.19 -13.15 21.48
C VAL A 148 -18.48 -12.50 20.29
N MET A 149 -17.76 -13.27 19.48
CA MET A 149 -17.13 -12.77 18.24
C MET A 149 -18.16 -12.27 17.21
N SER A 150 -19.35 -12.88 17.15
CA SER A 150 -20.39 -12.48 16.21
C SER A 150 -21.10 -11.20 16.64
N GLU A 151 -21.17 -10.91 17.94
CA GLU A 151 -21.76 -9.66 18.45
C GLU A 151 -20.97 -8.44 17.99
N ALA A 152 -19.65 -8.59 17.75
CA ALA A 152 -18.74 -7.53 17.32
C ALA A 152 -19.02 -6.24 18.08
N LYS A 153 -18.65 -6.19 19.36
CA LYS A 153 -18.88 -5.03 20.22
C LYS A 153 -17.66 -4.73 21.07
N TRP A 154 -17.59 -3.48 21.53
CA TRP A 154 -16.56 -3.04 22.46
C TRP A 154 -16.90 -3.50 23.88
N HIS A 155 -15.92 -4.09 24.54
CA HIS A 155 -16.00 -4.58 25.90
C HIS A 155 -15.14 -3.73 26.82
N THR A 156 -15.69 -3.40 27.99
CA THR A 156 -14.96 -2.81 29.10
C THR A 156 -13.99 -3.81 29.72
N VAL A 157 -13.09 -3.31 30.58
CA VAL A 157 -12.15 -4.18 31.31
C VAL A 157 -12.87 -5.24 32.15
N ASP A 158 -13.95 -4.86 32.84
CA ASP A 158 -14.69 -5.77 33.72
C ASP A 158 -15.38 -6.87 32.91
N GLU A 159 -16.00 -6.51 31.77
CA GLU A 159 -16.57 -7.50 30.85
C GLU A 159 -15.48 -8.43 30.27
N CYS A 160 -14.29 -7.92 29.98
CA CYS A 160 -13.18 -8.75 29.50
C CYS A 160 -12.67 -9.73 30.57
N ILE A 161 -12.69 -9.33 31.84
CA ILE A 161 -12.36 -10.19 32.97
C ILE A 161 -13.44 -11.26 33.15
N ASP A 162 -14.72 -10.90 33.10
CA ASP A 162 -15.84 -11.84 33.16
C ASP A 162 -15.85 -12.82 31.96
N LEU A 163 -15.38 -12.34 30.81
CA LEU A 163 -15.15 -13.16 29.63
C LEU A 163 -13.91 -14.05 29.73
N GLY A 164 -13.06 -13.89 30.75
CA GLY A 164 -11.81 -14.64 30.90
C GLY A 164 -10.75 -14.28 29.86
N LEU A 165 -10.89 -13.15 29.16
CA LEU A 165 -9.91 -12.70 28.16
C LEU A 165 -8.76 -11.90 28.82
N VAL A 166 -9.02 -11.25 29.95
CA VAL A 166 -8.08 -10.42 30.70
C VAL A 166 -8.02 -10.90 32.15
N ASP A 167 -6.84 -10.85 32.79
CA ASP A 167 -6.69 -11.30 34.18
C ASP A 167 -7.03 -10.21 35.20
N GLU A 168 -6.60 -8.97 34.95
CA GLU A 168 -6.80 -7.86 35.89
C GLU A 168 -6.90 -6.50 35.21
N SER A 169 -7.60 -5.61 35.90
CA SER A 169 -7.65 -4.20 35.59
C SER A 169 -6.39 -3.49 36.09
N MET A 170 -5.93 -2.51 35.34
CA MET A 170 -4.85 -1.62 35.74
C MET A 170 -5.28 -0.16 35.66
N ASP A 171 -4.81 0.63 36.63
CA ASP A 171 -5.06 2.06 36.68
C ASP A 171 -4.38 2.79 35.53
N GLY A 172 -4.96 3.94 35.17
CA GLY A 172 -4.44 4.76 34.09
C GLY A 172 -5.06 6.13 34.03
N LYS A 173 -4.87 6.81 32.90
CA LYS A 173 -5.61 8.00 32.51
C LYS A 173 -6.33 7.68 31.20
N PRO A 174 -7.52 8.26 30.95
CA PRO A 174 -8.16 8.15 29.65
C PRO A 174 -7.20 8.63 28.56
N ALA A 175 -7.08 7.86 27.48
CA ALA A 175 -6.41 8.32 26.26
C ALA A 175 -7.38 9.18 25.45
N GLU A 176 -6.89 10.26 24.83
CA GLU A 176 -7.71 11.09 23.94
C GLU A 176 -8.04 10.29 22.67
N ILE A 177 -9.33 10.14 22.38
CA ILE A 177 -9.76 9.55 21.11
C ILE A 177 -9.56 10.61 20.04
N THR A 178 -8.53 10.44 19.24
CA THR A 178 -8.28 11.35 18.12
C THR A 178 -9.31 11.09 17.01
N GLU A 179 -9.57 12.11 16.19
CA GLU A 179 -10.36 11.93 14.96
C GLU A 179 -9.76 10.84 14.06
N SER A 180 -8.42 10.71 14.06
CA SER A 180 -7.71 9.61 13.38
C SER A 180 -8.14 8.24 13.90
N THR A 181 -8.31 8.07 15.21
CA THR A 181 -8.79 6.82 15.83
C THR A 181 -10.24 6.53 15.46
N GLN A 182 -11.12 7.54 15.47
CA GLN A 182 -12.52 7.36 15.04
C GLN A 182 -12.62 7.02 13.56
N ASN A 183 -11.84 7.71 12.73
CA ASN A 183 -11.73 7.44 11.31
C ASN A 183 -11.18 6.03 11.06
N PHE A 184 -10.19 5.60 11.83
CA PHE A 184 -9.68 4.23 11.75
C PHE A 184 -10.80 3.22 12.02
N ILE A 185 -11.55 3.38 13.12
CA ILE A 185 -12.67 2.50 13.46
C ILE A 185 -13.67 2.45 12.30
N LYS A 186 -14.04 3.62 11.75
CA LYS A 186 -14.96 3.72 10.61
C LYS A 186 -14.43 3.04 9.35
N TYR A 187 -13.19 3.34 8.95
CA TYR A 187 -12.59 2.83 7.70
C TYR A 187 -12.32 1.33 7.73
N ASN A 188 -12.13 0.75 8.92
CA ASN A 188 -11.93 -0.69 9.09
C ASN A 188 -13.24 -1.42 9.38
N ASN A 189 -14.39 -0.77 9.18
CA ASN A 189 -15.72 -1.27 9.48
C ASN A 189 -15.82 -1.87 10.90
N LEU A 190 -15.08 -1.31 11.86
CA LEU A 190 -15.18 -1.71 13.24
C LEU A 190 -16.45 -1.10 13.85
N PRO A 191 -17.08 -1.80 14.80
CA PRO A 191 -18.24 -1.31 15.54
C PRO A 191 -18.04 0.10 16.10
N ALA A 192 -19.10 0.90 16.12
CA ALA A 192 -19.04 2.24 16.68
C ALA A 192 -18.76 2.20 18.20
N LEU A 193 -18.08 3.22 18.71
CA LEU A 193 -17.80 3.32 20.14
C LEU A 193 -19.08 3.58 20.94
N PRO A 194 -19.21 3.01 22.16
CA PRO A 194 -20.33 3.29 23.05
C PRO A 194 -20.46 4.78 23.41
N GLU A 195 -21.70 5.25 23.61
CA GLU A 195 -21.99 6.65 23.95
C GLU A 195 -21.33 7.11 25.26
N VAL A 196 -21.25 6.22 26.26
CA VAL A 196 -20.58 6.49 27.54
C VAL A 196 -19.12 6.88 27.32
N VAL A 197 -18.45 6.22 26.38
CA VAL A 197 -17.05 6.53 26.04
C VAL A 197 -17.01 7.93 25.42
N ASN A 198 -17.87 8.25 24.44
CA ASN A 198 -17.94 9.59 23.85
C ASN A 198 -18.21 10.69 24.90
N SER A 199 -19.03 10.41 25.92
CA SER A 199 -19.35 11.36 26.99
C SER A 199 -18.15 11.76 27.87
N TRP A 200 -17.15 10.89 28.01
CA TRP A 200 -15.90 11.22 28.71
C TRP A 200 -15.06 12.27 27.96
N TYR A 201 -15.34 12.47 26.68
CA TYR A 201 -14.54 13.31 25.76
C TYR A 201 -15.25 14.56 25.28
N GLU A 202 -16.56 14.72 25.50
CA GLU A 202 -17.20 16.01 25.33
C GLU A 202 -16.54 17.01 26.28
N LYS A 203 -15.59 17.79 25.73
CA LYS A 203 -14.91 18.87 26.45
C LYS A 203 -15.99 19.78 27.01
N LYS A 204 -16.25 19.73 28.32
CA LYS A 204 -16.97 20.81 29.00
C LYS A 204 -16.24 22.11 28.62
N PRO A 205 -16.92 23.10 28.01
CA PRO A 205 -16.24 24.29 27.54
C PRO A 205 -15.47 24.89 28.72
N GLY A 206 -14.18 25.13 28.47
CA GLY A 206 -13.27 25.72 29.45
C GLY A 206 -13.82 27.04 29.94
N PHE A 207 -13.36 27.49 31.11
CA PHE A 207 -13.80 28.72 31.77
C PHE A 207 -13.87 29.95 30.83
N LEU A 208 -12.98 30.05 29.83
CA LEU A 208 -13.04 31.08 28.77
C LEU A 208 -14.28 30.96 27.88
N GLY A 209 -14.69 29.75 27.48
CA GLY A 209 -15.92 29.52 26.70
C GLY A 209 -17.20 29.79 27.51
N ARG A 210 -17.13 29.78 28.84
CA ARG A 210 -18.25 30.12 29.73
C ARG A 210 -18.36 31.62 30.02
N ILE A 211 -17.26 32.37 29.86
CA ILE A 211 -17.20 33.84 30.06
C ILE A 211 -17.47 34.61 28.76
N PHE A 212 -17.07 34.06 27.61
CA PHE A 212 -17.38 34.64 26.29
C PHE A 212 -18.67 34.06 25.67
N GLY A 213 -19.37 33.17 26.37
CA GLY A 213 -20.54 32.47 25.88
C GLY A 213 -21.86 33.20 26.15
N LYS A 214 -22.09 34.32 25.46
CA LYS A 214 -23.43 34.75 25.02
C LYS A 214 -23.33 35.94 24.06
N GLU A 215 -23.03 35.63 22.80
CA GLU A 215 -23.63 36.37 21.69
C GLU A 215 -23.99 35.37 20.59
N ASN A 216 -25.30 35.15 20.45
CA ASN A 216 -25.86 34.70 19.19
C ASN A 216 -25.58 35.79 18.16
N SER A 217 -24.56 35.61 17.35
CA SER A 217 -24.47 36.28 16.06
C SER A 217 -23.97 35.27 15.04
N HIS A 218 -24.82 34.91 14.09
CA HIS A 218 -24.41 34.27 12.85
C HIS A 218 -23.26 35.09 12.25
N LYS A 219 -22.05 34.54 12.28
CA LYS A 219 -20.96 34.97 11.43
C LYS A 219 -20.35 33.73 10.82
N ASN A 220 -20.67 33.52 9.55
CA ASN A 220 -20.00 32.59 8.65
C ASN A 220 -18.50 32.87 8.72
N VAL A 221 -17.76 32.01 9.41
CA VAL A 221 -16.33 31.83 9.17
C VAL A 221 -16.24 30.53 8.39
N LEU A 222 -16.21 30.64 7.05
CA LEU A 222 -16.00 29.52 6.15
C LEU A 222 -14.55 29.05 6.34
N ASP A 223 -14.36 27.84 6.84
CA ASP A 223 -13.03 27.24 6.88
C ASP A 223 -12.59 26.90 5.45
N MET A 224 -11.42 27.40 5.04
CA MET A 224 -10.89 27.19 3.69
C MET A 224 -9.89 26.03 3.66
N ILE A 225 -10.17 25.02 2.85
CA ILE A 225 -9.26 23.89 2.62
C ILE A 225 -8.15 24.32 1.66
N LYS A 226 -6.96 24.58 2.21
CA LYS A 226 -5.75 24.97 1.46
C LYS A 226 -4.82 23.80 1.11
N LYS A 227 -5.17 22.58 1.53
CA LYS A 227 -4.34 21.37 1.39
C LYS A 227 -4.19 20.92 -0.08
N TRP A 228 -5.23 21.07 -0.89
CA TRP A 228 -5.25 20.56 -2.27
C TRP A 228 -4.80 21.63 -3.27
N THR A 229 -3.53 21.99 -3.21
CA THR A 229 -2.94 23.10 -3.99
C THR A 229 -3.14 22.97 -5.49
N HIS A 230 -3.06 21.76 -6.05
CA HIS A 230 -3.29 21.54 -7.48
C HIS A 230 -4.75 21.78 -7.88
N ILE A 231 -5.71 21.33 -7.07
CA ILE A 231 -7.13 21.55 -7.31
C ILE A 231 -7.44 23.04 -7.18
N ASN A 232 -6.93 23.68 -6.13
CA ASN A 232 -7.08 25.12 -5.90
C ASN A 232 -6.54 25.96 -7.07
N ASN A 233 -5.39 25.57 -7.64
CA ASN A 233 -4.81 26.22 -8.80
C ASN A 233 -5.65 26.04 -10.07
N VAL A 234 -6.18 24.83 -10.33
CA VAL A 234 -7.08 24.57 -11.47
C VAL A 234 -8.36 25.39 -11.35
N LEU A 235 -8.92 25.48 -10.15
CA LEU A 235 -10.12 26.24 -9.87
C LEU A 235 -9.89 27.75 -9.75
N ASN A 236 -8.63 28.19 -9.71
CA ASN A 236 -8.21 29.57 -9.43
C ASN A 236 -8.84 30.14 -8.14
N VAL A 237 -8.80 29.35 -7.07
CA VAL A 237 -9.32 29.73 -5.74
C VAL A 237 -8.21 29.62 -4.70
N GLU A 238 -8.26 30.44 -3.66
CA GLU A 238 -7.30 30.36 -2.55
C GLU A 238 -7.47 29.08 -1.69
N GLY A 239 -8.66 28.49 -1.72
CA GLY A 239 -9.02 27.28 -0.99
C GLY A 239 -10.46 26.88 -1.29
N ILE A 240 -10.77 25.60 -1.13
CA ILE A 240 -12.15 25.11 -1.28
C ILE A 240 -12.89 25.40 0.02
N GLU A 241 -14.07 26.00 -0.09
CA GLU A 241 -14.93 26.29 1.04
C GLU A 241 -15.44 24.97 1.66
N ALA A 242 -15.32 24.88 2.98
CA ALA A 242 -15.85 23.78 3.77
C ALA A 242 -16.82 24.31 4.81
N GLU A 243 -17.86 23.52 5.09
CA GLU A 243 -18.75 23.80 6.21
C GLU A 243 -18.01 23.62 7.54
N GLU A 244 -18.53 24.23 8.60
CA GLU A 244 -17.93 24.41 9.95
C GLU A 244 -17.43 23.11 10.64
N SER A 245 -17.69 21.94 10.06
CA SER A 245 -17.26 20.62 10.53
C SER A 245 -16.47 19.79 9.50
N ALA A 246 -15.93 20.42 8.44
CA ALA A 246 -14.93 19.93 7.47
C ALA A 246 -15.01 18.46 7.02
N LYS A 247 -16.19 17.81 7.08
CA LYS A 247 -16.43 16.46 6.54
C LYS A 247 -16.76 16.49 5.05
N ASP A 248 -17.51 17.52 4.63
CA ASP A 248 -17.92 17.72 3.25
C ASP A 248 -17.42 19.09 2.78
N CYS A 249 -16.81 19.11 1.58
CA CYS A 249 -16.47 20.34 0.88
C CYS A 249 -17.32 20.43 -0.38
N THR A 250 -17.94 21.58 -0.61
CA THR A 250 -18.81 21.78 -1.77
C THR A 250 -18.06 22.57 -2.82
N ILE A 251 -18.05 22.06 -4.05
CA ILE A 251 -17.65 22.83 -5.23
C ILE A 251 -18.86 23.06 -6.12
N SER A 252 -18.96 24.25 -6.70
CA SER A 252 -20.05 24.60 -7.61
C SER A 252 -19.99 23.79 -8.90
N GLN A 253 -21.11 23.71 -9.62
CA GLN A 253 -21.17 23.05 -10.93
C GLN A 253 -20.20 23.68 -11.94
N GLU A 254 -19.94 24.99 -11.85
CA GLU A 254 -18.96 25.68 -12.69
C GLU A 254 -17.51 25.27 -12.36
N GLN A 255 -17.19 25.12 -11.08
CA GLN A 255 -15.89 24.61 -10.64
C GLN A 255 -15.69 23.15 -11.05
N MET A 256 -16.74 22.33 -10.97
CA MET A 256 -16.70 20.95 -11.47
C MET A 256 -16.45 20.91 -12.99
N GLN A 257 -17.09 21.78 -13.77
CA GLN A 257 -16.86 21.85 -15.22
C GLN A 257 -15.41 22.24 -15.55
N LYS A 258 -14.81 23.18 -14.80
CA LYS A 258 -13.39 23.56 -14.97
C LYS A 258 -12.43 22.40 -14.71
N LEU A 259 -12.74 21.55 -13.72
CA LEU A 259 -11.97 20.32 -13.47
C LEU A 259 -12.10 19.33 -14.63
N GLU A 260 -13.32 19.11 -15.11
CA GLU A 260 -13.59 18.21 -16.24
C GLU A 260 -12.86 18.66 -17.51
N ASP A 261 -12.93 19.95 -17.85
CA ASP A 261 -12.25 20.52 -19.02
C ASP A 261 -10.73 20.35 -18.94
N LYS A 262 -10.15 20.53 -17.74
CA LYS A 262 -8.71 20.35 -17.52
C LYS A 262 -8.30 18.88 -17.62
N ILE A 263 -9.10 17.96 -17.07
CA ILE A 263 -8.87 16.52 -17.18
C ILE A 263 -8.94 16.07 -18.64
N ALA A 264 -9.93 16.56 -19.40
CA ALA A 264 -10.05 16.28 -20.82
C ALA A 264 -8.84 16.79 -21.62
N ALA A 265 -8.38 18.02 -21.34
CA ALA A 265 -7.21 18.60 -21.97
C ALA A 265 -5.93 17.81 -21.66
N ASP A 266 -5.70 17.46 -20.39
CA ASP A 266 -4.51 16.69 -20.00
C ASP A 266 -4.56 15.26 -20.54
N SER A 267 -5.75 14.63 -20.60
CA SER A 267 -5.93 13.32 -21.25
C SER A 267 -5.58 13.36 -22.75
N SER A 268 -5.96 14.44 -23.44
CA SER A 268 -5.59 14.62 -24.85
C SER A 268 -4.09 14.82 -25.04
N SER A 269 -3.44 15.60 -24.17
CA SER A 269 -1.98 15.81 -24.22
C SER A 269 -1.20 14.54 -23.92
N ILE A 270 -1.69 13.69 -23.01
CA ILE A 270 -1.08 12.38 -22.71
C ILE A 270 -1.14 11.49 -23.95
N LYS A 271 -2.29 11.40 -24.63
CA LYS A 271 -2.43 10.61 -25.87
C LYS A 271 -1.43 11.06 -26.93
N THR A 272 -1.29 12.36 -27.16
CA THR A 272 -0.32 12.89 -28.13
C THR A 272 1.12 12.54 -27.75
N LYS A 273 1.49 12.64 -26.46
CA LYS A 273 2.83 12.28 -26.00
C LYS A 273 3.11 10.78 -26.10
N ASP A 274 2.12 9.93 -25.89
CA ASP A 274 2.26 8.48 -26.08
C ASP A 274 2.48 8.15 -27.57
N GLU A 275 1.76 8.80 -28.48
CA GLU A 275 1.96 8.68 -29.92
C GLU A 275 3.37 9.14 -30.35
N GLU A 276 3.85 10.27 -29.82
CA GLU A 276 5.22 10.75 -30.05
C GLU A 276 6.27 9.80 -29.49
N LEU A 277 6.04 9.25 -28.28
CA LEU A 277 6.94 8.30 -27.65
C LEU A 277 7.05 7.01 -28.47
N ASP A 278 5.94 6.52 -29.03
CA ASP A 278 5.96 5.33 -29.87
C ASP A 278 6.66 5.57 -31.21
N LYS A 279 6.54 6.78 -31.78
CA LYS A 279 7.34 7.18 -32.94
C LYS A 279 8.84 7.16 -32.62
N VAL A 280 9.25 7.76 -31.50
CA VAL A 280 10.67 7.79 -31.08
C VAL A 280 11.21 6.39 -30.81
N LYS A 281 10.41 5.50 -30.20
CA LYS A 281 10.81 4.09 -30.00
C LYS A 281 11.06 3.36 -31.32
N ASN A 282 10.20 3.59 -32.32
CA ASN A 282 10.34 2.98 -33.64
C ASN A 282 11.61 3.50 -34.35
N GLU A 283 11.84 4.82 -34.34
CA GLU A 283 13.06 5.42 -34.90
C GLU A 283 14.33 4.90 -34.20
N LYS A 284 14.30 4.75 -32.87
CA LYS A 284 15.41 4.17 -32.10
C LYS A 284 15.71 2.74 -32.55
N LYS A 285 14.68 1.91 -32.75
CA LYS A 285 14.84 0.53 -33.20
C LYS A 285 15.46 0.46 -34.60
N GLU A 286 15.04 1.32 -35.53
CA GLU A 286 15.63 1.40 -36.86
C GLU A 286 17.12 1.80 -36.82
N LEU A 287 17.49 2.72 -35.92
CA LEU A 287 18.88 3.11 -35.72
C LEU A 287 19.72 1.99 -35.10
N GLU A 288 19.18 1.25 -34.12
CA GLU A 288 19.83 0.08 -33.54
C GLU A 288 20.11 -1.00 -34.60
N ASP A 289 19.14 -1.26 -35.50
CA ASP A 289 19.33 -2.19 -36.62
C ASP A 289 20.40 -1.71 -37.62
N LYS A 290 20.44 -0.41 -37.93
CA LYS A 290 21.49 0.17 -38.78
C LYS A 290 22.87 0.07 -38.15
N VAL A 291 23.00 0.35 -36.85
CA VAL A 291 24.27 0.23 -36.12
C VAL A 291 24.76 -1.23 -36.16
N LYS A 292 23.87 -2.19 -35.92
CA LYS A 292 24.21 -3.61 -35.98
C LYS A 292 24.70 -4.05 -37.37
N ASN A 293 24.09 -3.52 -38.44
CA ASN A 293 24.55 -3.79 -39.80
C ASN A 293 25.92 -3.16 -40.07
N LEU A 294 26.16 -1.91 -39.64
CA LEU A 294 27.46 -1.25 -39.78
C LEU A 294 28.57 -1.95 -38.98
N GLU A 295 28.26 -2.46 -37.79
CA GLU A 295 29.20 -3.27 -37.00
C GLU A 295 29.58 -4.56 -37.72
N LYS A 296 28.63 -5.20 -38.39
CA LYS A 296 28.89 -6.36 -39.24
C LYS A 296 29.76 -6.01 -40.43
N ASP A 297 29.42 -4.95 -41.17
CA ASP A 297 30.20 -4.50 -42.33
C ASP A 297 31.64 -4.12 -41.94
N LYS A 298 31.81 -3.47 -40.78
CA LYS A 298 33.13 -3.16 -40.22
C LYS A 298 33.93 -4.43 -39.95
N LYS A 299 33.30 -5.46 -39.36
CA LYS A 299 33.96 -6.74 -39.09
C LYS A 299 34.36 -7.46 -40.38
N ASP A 300 33.48 -7.47 -41.38
CA ASP A 300 33.75 -8.08 -42.69
C ASP A 300 34.91 -7.35 -43.40
N LEU A 301 35.00 -6.02 -43.25
CA LEU A 301 36.14 -5.23 -43.74
C LEU A 301 37.44 -5.51 -42.97
N GLU A 302 37.39 -5.61 -41.65
CA GLU A 302 38.56 -5.98 -40.83
C GLU A 302 39.09 -7.38 -41.19
N GLU A 303 38.21 -8.32 -41.50
CA GLU A 303 38.61 -9.65 -42.02
C GLU A 303 39.26 -9.55 -43.40
N LYS A 304 38.68 -8.78 -44.33
CA LYS A 304 39.30 -8.54 -45.66
C LYS A 304 40.66 -7.86 -45.57
N VAL A 305 40.83 -6.88 -44.68
CA VAL A 305 42.12 -6.21 -44.45
C VAL A 305 43.15 -7.21 -43.91
N LYS A 306 42.78 -8.06 -42.96
CA LYS A 306 43.65 -9.14 -42.46
C LYS A 306 44.04 -10.15 -43.52
N ASP A 307 43.15 -10.44 -44.47
CA ASP A 307 43.45 -11.34 -45.57
C ASP A 307 44.41 -10.70 -46.57
N LEU A 308 44.24 -9.41 -46.87
CA LEU A 308 45.16 -8.63 -47.71
C LEU A 308 46.54 -8.42 -47.05
N GLU A 309 46.61 -8.26 -45.73
CA GLU A 309 47.88 -8.21 -44.98
C GLU A 309 48.67 -9.52 -45.03
N LYS A 310 48.03 -10.64 -45.36
CA LYS A 310 48.66 -11.96 -45.54
C LYS A 310 49.06 -12.24 -46.99
N GLU A 311 48.62 -11.43 -47.95
CA GLU A 311 49.08 -11.56 -49.33
C GLU A 311 50.53 -11.06 -49.43
N PRO A 312 51.45 -11.81 -50.06
CA PRO A 312 52.81 -11.34 -50.28
C PRO A 312 52.75 -10.11 -51.18
N GLY A 313 53.24 -8.97 -50.67
CA GLY A 313 53.39 -7.76 -51.46
C GLY A 313 54.14 -8.08 -52.75
N GLY A 314 53.49 -7.88 -53.89
CA GLY A 314 54.09 -8.19 -55.19
C GLY A 314 55.40 -7.45 -55.36
N GLU A 315 56.47 -8.18 -55.62
CA GLU A 315 57.79 -7.62 -55.92
C GLU A 315 57.69 -6.71 -57.15
N THR A 316 58.05 -5.43 -56.99
CA THR A 316 58.24 -4.51 -58.12
C THR A 316 59.54 -4.85 -58.84
N HIS A 317 59.59 -5.99 -59.53
CA HIS A 317 60.72 -6.40 -60.36
C HIS A 317 60.27 -6.94 -61.71
N THR A 318 59.57 -6.12 -62.49
CA THR A 318 59.54 -6.25 -63.95
C THR A 318 59.53 -4.85 -64.57
N ALA A 319 60.69 -4.19 -64.54
CA ALA A 319 60.96 -3.16 -65.54
C ALA A 319 60.97 -3.87 -66.90
N VAL A 320 59.92 -3.66 -67.69
CA VAL A 320 59.90 -4.08 -69.08
C VAL A 320 60.93 -3.21 -69.81
N ASP A 321 61.90 -3.86 -70.44
CA ASP A 321 62.89 -3.26 -71.31
C ASP A 321 62.18 -2.58 -72.49
N ASP A 322 62.19 -1.25 -72.52
CA ASP A 322 61.52 -0.40 -73.52
C ASP A 322 62.00 -0.63 -74.98
N ASN A 323 62.97 -1.52 -75.21
CA ASN A 323 63.55 -1.78 -76.54
C ASN A 323 62.87 -2.91 -77.34
N LYS A 324 61.76 -3.47 -76.87
CA LYS A 324 60.96 -4.47 -77.63
C LYS A 324 59.45 -4.22 -77.58
N ALA A 325 59.03 -2.96 -77.64
CA ALA A 325 57.63 -2.63 -77.94
C ALA A 325 57.29 -3.08 -79.37
N GLN A 326 56.51 -4.16 -79.51
CA GLN A 326 55.73 -4.38 -80.73
C GLN A 326 54.41 -3.61 -80.56
N ASP A 327 54.33 -2.52 -81.32
CA ASP A 327 53.17 -1.63 -81.45
C ASP A 327 51.95 -2.43 -81.92
N PHE A 328 51.03 -2.74 -81.01
CA PHE A 328 49.69 -3.23 -81.31
C PHE A 328 48.66 -2.15 -80.95
N CYS A 329 48.83 -0.97 -81.53
CA CYS A 329 47.82 0.10 -81.49
C CYS A 329 47.81 0.90 -82.79
N SER A 330 47.35 0.27 -83.86
CA SER A 330 46.73 0.95 -85.00
C SER A 330 45.86 -0.08 -85.69
N ASP A 331 44.56 -0.21 -85.37
CA ASP A 331 43.55 -0.17 -86.44
C ASP A 331 42.11 -0.32 -85.90
N GLN A 332 41.85 -0.09 -84.61
CA GLN A 332 40.50 -0.33 -84.05
C GLN A 332 39.90 0.79 -83.18
N VAL A 333 40.49 2.00 -83.16
CA VAL A 333 39.94 3.13 -82.37
C VAL A 333 39.48 4.31 -83.26
N SER A 334 39.66 4.25 -84.58
CA SER A 334 39.25 5.35 -85.48
C SER A 334 37.80 5.29 -85.98
N ASP A 335 37.11 4.14 -85.89
CA ASP A 335 35.85 3.93 -86.63
C ASP A 335 34.57 4.01 -85.78
N VAL A 336 34.65 4.38 -84.49
CA VAL A 336 33.46 4.47 -83.61
C VAL A 336 33.17 5.91 -83.12
N LEU A 337 34.00 6.90 -83.49
CA LEU A 337 33.87 8.28 -83.00
C LEU A 337 33.28 9.29 -84.00
N ILE A 338 32.66 8.85 -85.11
CA ILE A 338 32.09 9.78 -86.11
C ILE A 338 30.54 9.80 -86.16
N ASP A 339 29.82 8.83 -85.57
CA ASP A 339 28.34 8.78 -85.67
C ASP A 339 27.57 9.24 -84.42
N PHE A 340 28.19 10.01 -83.51
CA PHE A 340 27.50 10.65 -82.37
C PHE A 340 27.97 12.09 -82.12
N ALA A 341 27.99 12.91 -83.18
CA ALA A 341 28.04 14.38 -83.10
C ALA A 341 26.90 15.01 -83.90
#